data_AF-A0A5M3XKJ9-F1
#
_entry.id   AF-A0A5M3XKJ9-F1
#
_cell.length_a   1.000
_cell.length_b   1.000
_cell.length_c   1.000
_cell.angle_alpha   90.00
_cell.angle_beta   90.00
_cell.angle_gamma   90.00
#
_symmetry.space_group_name_H-M   'P 1'
#
loop_
_entity.id
_entity.type
_entity.pdbx_description
1 polymer ?
#
loop_
_entity_poly.entity_id
_entity_poly.type
_entity_poly.pdbx_seq_one_letter_code
_entity_poly.pdbx_strand_id
1 'polypeptide(L)'
;MTNTDDLREWYLRYVADLNAHKFDGMEQFIADDVVLNGEPGQREDVIAVQKHDIEAVPDLRRGAQRRARCACAADYGFLPMP
;
A
#
# COMPACT_ATOMS: atom_id res chain seq x y z
N MET A 1 -15.39 9.25 17.32
CA MET A 1 -15.64 7.88 16.83
C MET A 1 -16.06 8.01 15.38
N THR A 2 -15.18 7.70 14.44
CA THR A 2 -15.54 7.70 13.00
C THR A 2 -16.58 6.61 12.76
N ASN A 3 -17.68 6.94 12.09
CA ASN A 3 -18.67 5.92 11.74
C ASN A 3 -18.09 5.03 10.63
N THR A 4 -18.56 3.78 10.54
CA THR A 4 -18.06 2.77 9.60
C THR A 4 -18.13 3.25 8.15
N ASP A 5 -19.15 4.02 7.80
CA ASP A 5 -19.32 4.57 6.45
C ASP A 5 -18.23 5.59 6.11
N ASP A 6 -17.90 6.49 7.04
CA ASP A 6 -16.82 7.47 6.86
C ASP A 6 -15.46 6.78 6.67
N LEU A 7 -15.21 5.73 7.46
CA LEU A 7 -13.98 4.93 7.35
C LEU A 7 -13.90 4.20 6.01
N ARG A 8 -15.02 3.67 5.54
CA ARG A 8 -15.11 2.98 4.25
C ARG A 8 -14.83 3.93 3.09
N GLU A 9 -15.47 5.10 3.09
CA GLU A 9 -15.24 6.11 2.06
C GLU A 9 -13.80 6.61 2.06
N TRP A 10 -13.23 6.84 3.25
CA TRP A 10 -11.82 7.19 3.40
C TRP A 10 -10.89 6.10 2.83
N TYR A 11 -11.15 4.84 3.15
CA TYR A 11 -10.34 3.71 2.66
C TYR A 11 -10.44 3.55 1.13
N LEU A 12 -11.63 3.77 0.56
CA LEU A 12 -11.80 3.68 -0.90
C LEU A 12 -11.07 4.81 -1.64
N ARG A 13 -10.96 6.01 -1.06
CA ARG A 13 -10.12 7.08 -1.62
C ARG A 13 -8.64 6.71 -1.59
N TYR A 14 -8.17 6.18 -0.46
CA TYR A 14 -6.80 5.67 -0.32
C TYR A 14 -6.47 4.62 -1.39
N VAL A 15 -7.35 3.62 -1.57
CA VAL A 15 -7.17 2.58 -2.59
C VAL A 15 -7.24 3.14 -4.01
N ALA A 16 -8.08 4.14 -4.27
CA ALA A 16 -8.18 4.78 -5.58
C ALA A 16 -6.88 5.50 -5.96
N ASP A 17 -6.26 6.23 -5.04
CA ASP A 17 -4.99 6.91 -5.28
C ASP A 17 -3.85 5.91 -5.50
N LEU A 18 -3.79 4.84 -4.70
CA LEU A 18 -2.83 3.75 -4.91
C LEU A 18 -3.00 3.08 -6.28
N ASN A 19 -4.24 2.81 -6.70
CA ASN A 19 -4.53 2.21 -8.01
C ASN A 19 -4.27 3.16 -9.19
N ALA A 20 -4.20 4.46 -8.95
CA ALA A 20 -3.81 5.48 -9.92
C ALA A 20 -2.29 5.76 -9.90
N HIS A 21 -1.54 5.04 -9.06
CA HIS A 21 -0.10 5.22 -8.82
C HIS A 21 0.25 6.66 -8.40
N LYS A 22 -0.68 7.31 -7.67
CA LYS A 22 -0.48 8.66 -7.12
C LYS A 22 0.03 8.53 -5.70
N PHE A 23 1.30 8.85 -5.49
CA PHE A 23 1.96 8.78 -4.17
C PHE A 23 2.14 10.15 -3.52
N ASP A 24 1.92 11.24 -4.27
CA ASP A 24 1.86 12.58 -3.70
C ASP A 24 0.57 12.70 -2.86
N GLY A 25 0.68 13.28 -1.66
CA GLY A 25 -0.47 13.46 -0.77
C GLY A 25 -0.77 12.29 0.18
N MET A 26 0.11 11.30 0.30
CA MET A 26 -0.11 10.13 1.17
C MET A 26 -0.17 10.47 2.67
N GLU A 27 0.28 11.66 3.08
CA GLU A 27 0.14 12.17 4.44
C GLU A 27 -1.30 12.29 4.93
N GLN A 28 -2.26 12.38 4.01
CA GLN A 28 -3.68 12.36 4.35
C GLN A 28 -4.21 10.97 4.73
N PHE A 29 -3.45 9.90 4.44
CA PHE A 29 -3.86 8.51 4.66
C PHE A 29 -2.95 7.74 5.61
N ILE A 30 -1.66 8.06 5.62
CA ILE A 30 -0.64 7.33 6.35
C ILE A 30 -0.07 8.29 7.40
N ALA A 31 -0.04 7.87 8.67
CA ALA A 31 0.62 8.65 9.73
C ALA A 31 2.14 8.73 9.50
N ASP A 32 2.82 9.70 10.11
CA ASP A 32 4.29 9.81 10.01
C ASP A 32 4.94 8.54 10.57
N ASP A 33 4.53 8.14 11.78
CA ASP A 33 4.94 6.88 12.41
C ASP A 33 3.95 5.75 12.10
N VAL A 34 4.48 4.60 11.68
CA VAL A 34 3.67 3.43 11.34
C VAL A 34 4.26 2.16 11.94
N VAL A 35 3.44 1.11 11.95
CA VAL A 35 3.92 -0.27 12.13
C VAL A 35 3.64 -0.99 10.82
N LEU A 36 4.68 -1.27 10.06
CA LEU A 36 4.62 -1.99 8.80
C LEU A 36 5.05 -3.44 9.03
N ASN A 37 4.13 -4.38 8.85
CA ASN A 37 4.40 -5.82 9.04
C ASN A 37 4.95 -6.19 10.43
N GLY A 38 4.59 -5.44 11.47
CA GLY A 38 5.05 -5.66 12.85
C GLY A 38 6.30 -4.88 13.22
N GLU A 39 6.97 -4.26 12.25
CA GLU A 39 8.15 -3.43 12.48
C GLU A 39 7.78 -1.95 12.51
N PRO A 40 8.29 -1.16 13.48
CA PRO A 40 8.18 0.29 13.44
C PRO A 40 8.85 0.87 12.19
N GLY A 41 8.22 1.85 11.57
CA GLY A 41 8.75 2.54 10.40
C GLY A 41 8.14 3.92 10.23
N GLN A 42 8.44 4.55 9.09
CA GLN A 42 7.90 5.85 8.71
C GLN A 42 6.97 5.73 7.49
N ARG A 43 6.17 6.77 7.23
CA ARG A 43 5.32 6.86 6.02
C ARG A 43 6.09 6.57 4.75
N GLU A 44 7.32 7.08 4.65
CA GLU A 44 8.18 6.97 3.48
C GLU A 44 8.55 5.51 3.19
N ASP A 45 8.68 4.67 4.22
CA ASP A 45 8.94 3.23 4.06
C ASP A 45 7.74 2.53 3.42
N VAL A 46 6.53 2.90 3.82
CA VAL A 46 5.31 2.41 3.16
C VAL A 46 5.29 2.85 1.71
N ILE A 47 5.53 4.12 1.41
CA ILE A 47 5.57 4.63 0.03
C ILE A 47 6.62 3.91 -0.81
N ALA A 48 7.80 3.62 -0.25
CA ALA A 48 8.86 2.88 -0.92
C ALA A 48 8.41 1.46 -1.31
N VAL A 49 7.78 0.73 -0.40
CA VAL A 49 7.19 -0.59 -0.70
C VAL A 49 6.13 -0.49 -1.80
N GLN A 50 5.24 0.50 -1.72
CA GLN A 50 4.19 0.65 -2.74
C GLN A 50 4.76 0.92 -4.14
N LYS A 51 5.84 1.71 -4.24
CA LYS A 51 6.54 1.97 -5.51
C LYS A 51 7.23 0.71 -6.03
N HIS A 52 7.94 -0.01 -5.15
CA HIS A 52 8.58 -1.28 -5.50
C HIS A 52 7.56 -2.31 -6.00
N ASP A 53 6.38 -2.40 -5.38
CA ASP A 53 5.31 -3.30 -5.83
C ASP A 53 4.83 -2.97 -7.26
N ILE A 54 4.76 -1.68 -7.63
CA ILE A 54 4.42 -1.25 -8.99
C ILE A 54 5.55 -1.54 -9.97
N GLU A 55 6.80 -1.36 -9.57
CA GLU A 55 7.96 -1.72 -10.41
C GLU A 55 7.98 -3.22 -10.70
N ALA A 56 7.70 -4.06 -9.69
CA ALA A 56 7.64 -5.51 -9.81
C ALA A 56 6.40 -5.99 -10.59
N VAL A 57 5.26 -5.33 -10.40
CA VAL A 57 3.98 -5.66 -11.03
C VAL A 57 3.34 -4.37 -11.57
N PRO A 58 3.69 -3.92 -12.80
CA PRO A 58 3.23 -2.63 -13.34
C PRO A 58 1.72 -2.48 -13.51
N ASP A 59 0.97 -3.58 -13.57
CA ASP A 59 -0.49 -3.62 -13.65
C ASP A 59 -1.17 -3.93 -12.31
N LEU A 60 -0.43 -3.85 -11.20
CA LEU A 60 -0.94 -4.14 -9.87
C LEU A 60 -2.17 -3.28 -9.54
N ARG A 61 -3.23 -3.94 -9.11
CA ARG A 61 -4.44 -3.32 -8.56
C ARG A 61 -4.62 -3.74 -7.11
N ARG A 62 -4.72 -2.76 -6.21
CA ARG A 62 -5.08 -2.93 -4.80
C ARG A 62 -6.59 -3.19 -4.69
N GLY A 63 -6.96 -4.37 -4.16
CA GLY A 63 -8.30 -4.67 -3.63
C GLY A 63 -9.48 -4.77 -4.62
N ALA A 64 -9.66 -5.94 -5.24
CA ALA A 64 -10.89 -6.76 -5.35
C ALA A 64 -10.60 -7.89 -6.35
N GLN A 65 -10.60 -9.14 -5.87
CA GLN A 65 -10.10 -10.33 -6.58
C GLN A 65 -10.61 -10.50 -8.03
N ARG A 66 -9.67 -10.67 -8.98
CA ARG A 66 -9.62 -11.82 -9.91
C ARG A 66 -8.28 -11.86 -10.71
N ARG A 67 -7.49 -12.91 -10.44
CA ARG A 67 -6.35 -13.47 -11.21
C ARG A 67 -5.19 -12.52 -11.59
N ALA A 68 -4.28 -12.29 -10.64
CA ALA A 68 -2.85 -12.35 -10.97
C ALA A 68 -2.38 -13.77 -10.60
N ARG A 69 -2.18 -14.62 -11.61
CA ARG A 69 -1.54 -15.94 -11.42
C ARG A 69 -0.06 -15.66 -11.15
N CYS A 70 0.42 -16.08 -9.99
CA CYS A 70 1.84 -16.24 -9.62
C CYS A 70 2.73 -14.98 -9.74
N ALA A 71 2.90 -14.23 -8.65
CA ALA A 71 4.13 -13.44 -8.42
C ALA A 71 4.27 -12.96 -6.95
N CYS A 72 3.19 -12.63 -6.26
CA CYS A 72 3.31 -11.85 -5.02
C CYS A 72 3.73 -12.68 -3.77
N ALA A 73 3.46 -13.99 -3.72
CA ALA A 73 3.73 -14.78 -2.51
C ALA A 73 5.16 -15.35 -2.39
N ALA A 74 5.99 -15.24 -3.42
CA ALA A 74 7.33 -15.84 -3.43
C ALA A 74 8.45 -14.89 -2.93
N ASP A 75 8.22 -13.57 -2.94
CA ASP A 75 9.25 -12.58 -2.61
C ASP A 75 9.13 -11.95 -1.21
N TYR A 76 8.08 -12.27 -0.43
CA TYR A 76 8.01 -11.91 1.01
C TYR A 76 8.87 -12.81 1.91
N GLY A 77 9.98 -13.32 1.36
CA GLY A 77 11.07 -13.93 2.09
C GLY A 77 12.32 -13.09 1.89
N PHE A 78 12.54 -12.10 2.75
CA PHE A 78 13.86 -11.58 3.06
C PHE A 78 14.61 -10.93 1.87
N LEU A 79 14.22 -9.71 1.49
CA LEU A 79 15.15 -8.79 0.83
C LEU A 79 15.63 -7.77 1.87
N PRO A 80 16.94 -7.65 2.15
CA PRO A 80 17.45 -6.50 2.88
C PRO A 80 17.26 -5.26 1.99
N MET A 81 16.47 -4.30 2.46
CA MET A 81 16.40 -2.97 1.86
C MET A 81 17.79 -2.31 1.99
N PRO A 82 18.32 -1.64 0.95
CA PRO A 82 19.52 -0.81 1.07
C PRO A 82 19.28 0.43 1.93
#